data_AF-A0A3B9C323-F1
#
_entry.id   AF-A0A3B9C323-F1
#
_cell.length_a   1.000
_cell.length_b   1.000
_cell.length_c   1.000
_cell.angle_alpha   90.00
_cell.angle_beta   90.00
_cell.angle_gamma   90.00
#
_symmetry.space_group_name_H-M   'P 1'
#
loop_
_entity.id
_entity.type
_entity.pdbx_description
1 polymer ?
#
loop_
_entity_poly.entity_id
_entity_poly.type
_entity_poly.pdbx_seq_one_letter_code
_entity_poly.pdbx_strand_id
1 'polypeptide(L)' 'LCIRFAKAQLEEVFHPKKELFNFQFEDWEKMDKTKFQQVFKDSPLKRSGFERIQRNLRFLRMRHQK' A
#
# COMPACT_ATOMS: atom_id res chain seq x y z
N LEU A 1 -15.55 -20.82 -20.30
CA LEU A 1 -15.88 -19.39 -20.07
C LEU A 1 -14.63 -18.58 -20.41
N CYS A 2 -14.67 -17.83 -21.52
CA CYS A 2 -13.48 -17.31 -22.19
C CYS A 2 -13.20 -15.85 -21.79
N ILE A 3 -12.03 -15.58 -21.21
CA ILE A 3 -11.51 -14.25 -20.83
C ILE A 3 -10.81 -13.51 -22.01
N ARG A 4 -11.03 -13.93 -23.26
CA ARG A 4 -10.30 -13.42 -24.44
C ARG A 4 -10.60 -11.95 -24.84
N PHE A 5 -11.65 -11.33 -24.31
CA PHE A 5 -12.09 -9.98 -24.72
C PHE A 5 -12.44 -9.06 -23.54
N ALA A 6 -11.72 -9.15 -22.41
CA ALA A 6 -11.91 -8.20 -21.32
C ALA A 6 -11.56 -6.78 -21.80
N LYS A 7 -12.54 -5.87 -21.79
CA LYS A 7 -12.32 -4.44 -22.02
C LYS A 7 -11.81 -3.80 -20.73
N ALA A 8 -10.88 -2.86 -20.83
CA ALA A 8 -10.47 -2.06 -19.69
C ALA A 8 -11.66 -1.23 -19.20
N GLN A 9 -12.04 -1.41 -17.93
CA GLN A 9 -13.12 -0.65 -17.33
C GLN A 9 -12.52 0.44 -16.43
N LEU A 10 -12.83 1.70 -16.76
CA LEU A 10 -12.50 2.86 -15.94
C LEU A 10 -13.63 3.07 -14.93
N GLU A 11 -13.61 2.31 -13.84
CA GLU A 11 -14.50 2.60 -12.71
C GLU A 11 -13.85 3.63 -11.81
N GLU A 12 -14.57 4.70 -11.54
CA GLU A 12 -14.08 5.80 -10.69
C GLU A 12 -13.75 5.33 -9.26
N VAL A 13 -14.45 4.29 -8.79
CA VAL A 13 -14.22 3.66 -7.48
C VAL A 13 -12.86 2.96 -7.40
N PHE A 14 -12.27 2.58 -8.54
CA PHE A 14 -10.93 2.00 -8.60
C PHE A 14 -9.82 3.06 -8.66
N HIS A 15 -10.15 4.35 -8.61
CA HIS A 15 -9.13 5.38 -8.49
C HIS A 15 -8.45 5.30 -7.11
N PRO A 16 -7.11 5.20 -7.07
CA PRO A 16 -6.38 5.19 -5.81
C PRO A 16 -6.59 6.49 -5.02
N LYS A 17 -6.70 6.37 -3.69
CA LYS A 17 -6.80 7.54 -2.79
C LYS A 17 -5.57 8.43 -2.97
N LYS A 18 -5.79 9.71 -3.33
CA LYS A 18 -4.72 10.69 -3.57
C LYS A 18 -3.75 10.82 -2.40
N GLU A 19 -4.25 10.67 -1.18
CA GLU A 19 -3.48 10.71 0.07
C GLU A 19 -2.33 9.70 0.12
N LEU A 20 -2.45 8.57 -0.59
CA LEU A 20 -1.43 7.51 -0.61
C LEU A 20 -0.26 7.81 -1.55
N PHE A 21 -0.43 8.70 -2.53
CA PHE A 21 0.62 9.01 -3.52
C PHE A 21 1.77 9.83 -2.95
N ASN A 22 1.54 10.54 -1.85
CA ASN A 22 2.51 11.50 -1.33
C ASN A 22 3.48 10.89 -0.32
N PHE A 23 3.31 9.63 0.07
CA PHE A 23 4.19 9.01 1.06
C PHE A 23 5.57 8.67 0.49
N GLN A 24 6.60 9.25 1.10
CA GLN A 24 8.00 8.89 0.91
C GLN A 24 8.40 7.75 1.84
N PHE A 25 9.55 7.13 1.60
CA PHE A 25 10.05 5.98 2.39
C PHE A 25 10.11 6.30 3.89
N GLU A 26 10.54 7.50 4.26
CA GLU A 26 10.62 7.99 5.64
C GLU A 26 9.25 8.08 6.30
N ASP A 27 8.20 8.41 5.54
CA ASP A 27 6.83 8.46 6.04
C ASP A 27 6.35 7.06 6.45
N TRP A 28 6.74 6.04 5.67
CA TRP A 28 6.44 4.64 6.00
C TRP A 28 7.22 4.14 7.21
N GLU A 29 8.47 4.59 7.40
CA GLU A 29 9.30 4.21 8.53
C GLU A 29 8.84 4.88 9.85
N LYS A 30 8.42 6.14 9.78
CA LYS A 30 7.94 6.91 10.95
C LYS A 30 6.47 6.69 11.27
N MET A 31 5.74 5.93 10.45
CA MET A 31 4.32 5.68 10.64
C MET A 31 4.07 4.84 11.90
N ASP A 32 3.12 5.26 12.73
CA ASP A 32 2.64 4.48 13.86
C ASP A 32 1.46 3.57 13.47
N LYS A 33 1.13 2.62 14.35
CA LYS A 33 0.05 1.65 14.12
C LYS A 33 -1.32 2.32 14.04
N THR A 34 -1.52 3.42 14.77
CA THR A 34 -2.76 4.22 14.82
C THR A 34 -3.01 4.95 13.51
N LYS A 35 -2.04 5.70 12.99
CA LYS A 35 -2.10 6.37 11.68
C LYS A 35 -2.24 5.36 10.56
N PHE A 36 -1.55 4.21 10.64
CA PHE A 36 -1.73 3.13 9.68
C PHE A 36 -3.20 2.65 9.61
N GLN A 37 -3.84 2.44 10.76
CA GLN A 37 -5.25 2.00 10.79
C GLN A 37 -6.22 3.06 10.25
N GLN A 38 -5.92 4.35 10.47
CA GLN A 38 -6.73 5.47 10.00
C GLN A 38 -6.59 5.64 8.48
N VAL A 39 -5.36 5.73 7.98
CA VAL A 39 -5.06 5.98 6.56
C VAL A 39 -5.49 4.79 5.68
N PHE A 40 -5.19 3.57 6.12
CA PHE A 40 -5.53 2.35 5.38
C PHE A 40 -6.89 1.77 5.76
N LYS A 41 -7.79 2.58 6.34
CA LYS A 41 -9.17 2.16 6.58
C LYS A 41 -9.83 1.77 5.25
N ASP A 42 -10.42 0.58 5.24
CA ASP A 42 -11.08 -0.06 4.09
C ASP A 42 -10.13 -0.34 2.90
N SER A 43 -8.82 -0.27 3.12
CA SER A 43 -7.81 -0.64 2.13
C SER A 43 -7.42 -2.11 2.28
N PRO A 44 -7.15 -2.83 1.16
CA PRO A 44 -6.52 -4.14 1.20
C PRO A 44 -5.19 -4.18 1.95
N LEU A 45 -4.50 -3.06 2.13
CA LEU A 45 -3.25 -2.99 2.91
C LEU A 45 -3.46 -3.24 4.41
N LYS A 46 -4.64 -2.91 4.94
CA LYS A 46 -4.98 -3.18 6.35
C LYS A 46 -4.93 -4.67 6.68
N ARG A 47 -5.32 -5.54 5.74
CA ARG A 47 -5.32 -7.01 5.89
C ARG A 47 -3.91 -7.58 6.00
N SER A 48 -2.94 -6.97 5.31
CA SER A 48 -1.55 -7.41 5.31
C SER A 48 -0.89 -7.16 6.67
N GLY A 49 -1.38 -6.15 7.40
CA GLY A 49 -0.93 -5.81 8.74
C GLY A 49 0.30 -4.91 8.76
N PHE A 50 0.29 -3.97 9.71
CA PHE A 50 1.36 -2.99 9.93
C PHE A 50 2.74 -3.66 10.11
N GLU A 51 2.82 -4.70 10.95
CA GLU A 51 4.07 -5.39 11.29
C GLU A 51 4.73 -6.05 10.08
N ARG A 52 3.91 -6.59 9.16
CA ARG A 52 4.40 -7.22 7.94
C ARG A 52 4.96 -6.21 6.96
N ILE A 53 4.32 -5.04 6.84
CA ILE A 53 4.86 -3.93 6.03
C ILE A 53 6.17 -3.42 6.63
N GLN A 54 6.22 -3.18 7.94
CA GLN A 54 7.44 -2.78 8.63
C GLN A 54 8.58 -3.78 8.44
N ARG A 55 8.29 -5.09 8.46
CA ARG A 55 9.28 -6.13 8.15
C ARG A 55 9.80 -6.03 6.70
N ASN A 56 8.90 -5.83 5.74
CA ASN A 56 9.30 -5.68 4.32
C ASN A 56 10.14 -4.41 4.11
N LEU A 57 9.80 -3.30 4.77
CA LEU A 57 10.58 -2.05 4.70
C LEU A 57 12.00 -2.24 5.23
N ARG A 58 12.17 -2.92 6.37
CA ARG A 58 13.49 -3.27 6.90
C ARG A 58 14.30 -4.12 5.93
N PHE A 59 13.65 -5.09 5.27
CA PHE A 59 14.30 -5.93 4.26
C PHE A 59 14.78 -5.09 3.05
N LEU A 60 13.96 -4.17 2.55
CA LEU A 60 14.33 -3.28 1.46
C LEU A 60 15.51 -2.36 1.83
N ARG A 61 15.51 -1.81 3.05
CA ARG A 61 16.62 -0.99 3.57
C ARG A 61 17.93 -1.77 3.58
N MET A 62 17.92 -3.02 4.04
CA MET A 62 19.11 -3.87 4.02
C MET A 62 19.60 -4.19 2.59
N ARG A 63 18.68 -4.31 1.62
CA ARG A 63 19.03 -4.57 0.22
C ARG A 63 19.71 -3.36 -0.45
N HIS A 64 19.26 -2.14 -0.17
CA HIS A 64 19.81 -0.91 -0.75
C HIS A 64 21.13 -0.46 -0.13
N GLN A 65 21.53 -1.02 1.01
CA GLN A 65 22.81 -0.73 1.65
C GLN A 65 23.96 -1.64 1.17
N LYS A 66 23.69 -2.57 0.26
CA LYS A 66 24.70 -3.35 -0.47
C LYS A 66 24.85 -2.79 -1.88
#